data_AF-A0A1B6LNF4-F1
#
_entry.id   AF-A0A1B6LNF4-F1
#
_cell.length_a   1.000
_cell.length_b   1.000
_cell.length_c   1.000
_cell.angle_alpha   90.00
_cell.angle_beta   90.00
_cell.angle_gamma   90.00
#
_symmetry.space_group_name_H-M   'P 1'
#
loop_
_entity.id
_entity.type
_entity.pdbx_description
1 polymer ?
#
loop_
_entity_poly.entity_id
_entity_poly.type
_entity_poly.pdbx_seq_one_letter_code
_entity_poly.pdbx_strand_id
1 'polypeptide(L)'
;MRKICAKLVPKNLTVQQKDNRMEVCRDFLGRIERYADFLKDVITGDKSWIFEYDPETKRQSKEWHTPNSPRPKKARMSKSKVKTMLISFFDSNGIVHKEFLPAGQTV
;
A
#
# COMPACT_ATOMS: atom_id res chain seq x y z
N MET A 1 28.76 5.23 20.42
CA MET A 1 27.35 4.80 20.25
C MET A 1 26.74 5.54 19.08
N ARG A 2 26.07 4.85 18.15
CA ARG A 2 25.41 5.44 16.98
C ARG A 2 23.90 5.23 17.08
N LYS A 3 23.13 6.31 17.03
CA LYS A 3 21.66 6.25 17.01
C LYS A 3 21.21 5.96 15.58
N ILE A 4 20.47 4.87 15.38
CA ILE A 4 19.93 4.45 14.08
C ILE A 4 18.41 4.47 14.17
N CYS A 5 17.73 4.94 13.12
CA CYS A 5 16.27 4.92 13.04
C CYS A 5 15.76 3.53 12.68
N ALA A 6 14.70 3.08 13.35
CA ALA A 6 14.01 1.86 12.98
C ALA A 6 13.30 2.01 11.62
N LYS A 7 13.26 0.92 10.85
CA LYS A 7 12.51 0.85 9.59
C LYS A 7 11.03 0.59 9.90
N LEU A 8 10.14 1.33 9.24
CA LEU A 8 8.70 1.06 9.31
C LEU A 8 8.40 -0.23 8.52
N VAL A 9 7.76 -1.20 9.17
CA VAL A 9 7.31 -2.46 8.54
C VAL A 9 5.83 -2.68 8.84
N PRO A 10 5.06 -3.32 7.95
CA PRO A 10 3.62 -3.53 8.16
C PRO A 10 3.29 -4.38 9.41
N LYS A 11 4.12 -5.39 9.69
CA LYS A 11 3.95 -6.30 10.83
C LYS A 11 5.27 -6.96 11.19
N ASN A 12 5.50 -7.17 12.48
CA ASN A 12 6.57 -8.05 12.96
C ASN A 12 6.11 -9.50 12.80
N LEU A 13 6.75 -10.22 11.87
CA LEU A 13 6.41 -11.60 11.56
C LEU A 13 7.11 -12.57 12.53
N THR A 14 6.39 -13.61 12.94
CA THR A 14 6.99 -14.76 13.65
C THR A 14 7.92 -15.54 12.72
N VAL A 15 8.77 -16.40 13.29
CA VAL A 15 9.65 -17.29 12.50
C VAL A 15 8.82 -18.15 11.54
N GLN A 16 7.77 -18.81 12.06
CA GLN A 16 6.86 -19.62 11.25
C GLN A 16 6.20 -18.85 10.09
N GLN A 17 5.80 -17.59 10.31
CA GLN A 17 5.22 -16.75 9.25
C GLN A 17 6.24 -16.41 8.16
N LYS A 18 7.52 -16.26 8.51
CA LYS A 18 8.60 -16.03 7.55
C LYS A 18 8.88 -17.30 6.74
N ASP A 19 8.93 -18.44 7.40
CA ASP A 19 9.21 -19.72 6.75
C ASP A 19 8.10 -20.09 5.76
N ASN A 20 6.83 -19.96 6.18
CA ASN A 20 5.69 -20.18 5.30
C ASN A 20 5.71 -19.23 4.08
N ARG A 21 6.07 -17.95 4.26
CA ARG A 21 6.21 -17.01 3.13
C ARG A 21 7.34 -17.44 2.18
N MET A 22 8.46 -17.90 2.72
CA MET A 22 9.61 -18.36 1.92
C MET A 22 9.24 -19.60 1.10
N GLU A 23 8.55 -20.55 1.71
CA GLU A 23 8.09 -21.78 1.05
C GLU A 23 7.13 -21.47 -0.10
N VAL A 24 6.09 -20.66 0.16
CA VAL A 24 5.14 -20.23 -0.87
C VAL A 24 5.86 -19.50 -2.01
N CYS A 25 6.79 -18.59 -1.71
CA CYS A 25 7.55 -17.89 -2.75
C CYS A 25 8.41 -18.85 -3.60
N ARG A 26 8.98 -19.91 -3.01
CA ARG A 26 9.76 -20.92 -3.75
C ARG A 26 8.89 -21.73 -4.70
N ASP A 27 7.70 -22.16 -4.27
CA ASP A 27 6.75 -22.86 -5.14
C ASP A 27 6.32 -21.96 -6.31
N PHE A 28 5.95 -20.70 -6.03
CA PHE A 28 5.62 -19.74 -7.09
C PHE A 28 6.77 -19.50 -8.06
N LEU A 29 8.00 -19.36 -7.57
CA LEU A 29 9.18 -19.18 -8.43
C LEU A 29 9.36 -20.38 -9.37
N GLY A 30 9.30 -21.60 -8.85
CA GLY A 30 9.41 -22.81 -9.66
C GLY A 30 8.27 -22.98 -10.68
N ARG A 31 7.09 -22.37 -10.45
CA ARG A 31 6.01 -22.34 -11.46
C ARG A 31 6.30 -21.33 -12.57
N ILE A 32 6.74 -20.13 -12.20
CA ILE A 32 7.10 -19.08 -13.17
C ILE A 32 8.26 -19.52 -14.07
N GLU A 33 9.25 -20.22 -13.51
CA GLU A 33 10.38 -20.75 -14.28
C GLU A 33 9.98 -21.85 -15.28
N ARG A 34 8.92 -22.63 -14.97
CA ARG A 34 8.40 -23.67 -15.86
C ARG A 34 7.42 -23.15 -16.91
N TYR A 35 6.66 -22.11 -16.58
CA TYR A 35 5.65 -21.53 -17.45
C TYR A 35 5.77 -20.00 -17.40
N ALA A 36 6.45 -19.44 -18.41
CA ALA A 36 6.78 -18.01 -18.47
C ALA A 36 5.53 -17.12 -18.48
N ASP A 37 4.41 -17.62 -18.98
CA ASP A 37 3.15 -16.88 -19.09
C ASP A 37 2.24 -17.06 -17.86
N PHE A 38 2.69 -17.78 -16.81
CA PHE A 38 1.89 -18.05 -15.60
C PHE A 38 1.22 -16.81 -15.00
N LEU A 39 1.95 -15.69 -14.95
CA LEU A 39 1.45 -14.46 -14.35
C LEU A 39 0.38 -13.75 -15.21
N LYS A 40 0.30 -14.06 -16.51
CA LYS A 40 -0.75 -13.49 -17.39
C LYS A 40 -2.12 -14.07 -17.09
N ASP A 41 -2.16 -15.29 -16.56
CA ASP A 41 -3.40 -16.01 -16.22
C ASP A 41 -3.88 -15.69 -14.79
N VAL A 42 -3.14 -14.87 -14.03
CA VAL A 42 -3.50 -14.51 -12.66
C VAL A 42 -4.43 -13.30 -12.65
N ILE A 43 -5.65 -13.50 -12.19
CA ILE A 43 -6.53 -12.43 -11.73
C ILE A 43 -6.33 -12.28 -10.22
N THR A 44 -6.02 -11.07 -9.78
CA THR A 44 -5.94 -10.74 -8.35
C THR A 44 -6.86 -9.57 -8.02
N GLY A 45 -7.13 -9.35 -6.74
CA GLY A 45 -7.92 -8.22 -6.30
C GLY A 45 -7.76 -7.96 -4.82
N ASP A 46 -8.05 -6.72 -4.43
CA ASP A 46 -8.00 -6.28 -3.04
C ASP A 46 -9.05 -5.18 -2.81
N LYS A 47 -9.28 -4.87 -1.53
CA LYS A 47 -10.18 -3.81 -1.08
C LYS A 47 -9.38 -2.67 -0.49
N SER A 48 -9.63 -1.45 -0.96
CA SER A 48 -8.96 -0.24 -0.45
C SER A 48 -9.96 0.84 -0.06
N TRP A 49 -9.63 1.62 0.97
CA TRP A 49 -10.38 2.81 1.33
C TRP A 49 -9.93 3.99 0.47
N ILE A 50 -10.84 4.55 -0.30
CA ILE A 50 -10.65 5.78 -1.05
C ILE A 50 -11.24 6.93 -0.26
N PHE A 51 -10.38 7.90 0.09
CA PHE A 51 -10.77 9.10 0.82
C PHE A 51 -11.00 10.23 -0.19
N GLU A 52 -11.98 11.09 0.10
CA GLU A 52 -12.23 12.31 -0.71
C GLU A 52 -10.97 13.18 -0.85
N TYR A 53 -10.18 13.25 0.22
CA TYR A 53 -8.84 13.82 0.19
C TYR A 53 -7.93 13.08 1.18
N ASP A 54 -6.66 12.94 0.81
CA ASP A 54 -5.59 12.55 1.74
C ASP A 54 -4.87 13.80 2.23
N PRO A 55 -4.53 13.87 3.53
CA PRO A 55 -3.69 14.95 4.02
C PRO A 55 -2.30 14.77 3.43
N GLU A 56 -1.78 15.82 2.81
CA GLU A 56 -0.40 15.86 2.32
C GLU A 56 0.57 15.36 3.39
N THR A 57 1.41 14.40 3.03
CA THR A 57 2.46 13.87 3.88
C THR A 57 3.51 14.94 4.20
N LYS A 58 4.28 14.74 5.28
CA LYS A 58 5.42 15.60 5.63
C LYS A 58 6.43 15.75 4.47
N ARG A 59 6.54 14.74 3.61
CA ARG A 59 7.43 14.78 2.44
C ARG A 59 6.85 15.61 1.31
N GLN A 60 5.53 15.54 1.08
CA GLN A 60 4.85 16.36 0.07
C GLN A 60 4.82 17.84 0.46
N SER A 61 4.71 18.14 1.75
CA SER A 61 4.70 19.53 2.26
C SER A 61 6.09 20.16 2.40
N LYS A 62 7.06 19.74 1.58
CA LYS A 62 8.40 20.32 1.60
C LYS A 62 8.37 21.63 0.84
N GLU A 63 8.79 22.69 1.51
CA GLU A 63 8.88 24.03 0.94
C GLU A 63 10.36 24.45 0.83
N TRP A 64 10.66 25.25 -0.17
CA TRP A 64 11.97 25.91 -0.30
C TRP A 64 12.01 27.15 0.60
N HIS A 65 13.08 27.29 1.38
CA HIS A 65 13.22 28.33 2.39
C HIS A 65 14.64 28.90 2.34
N THR A 66 14.78 30.20 2.60
CA THR A 66 16.10 30.85 2.74
C THR A 66 16.67 30.60 4.14
N PRO A 67 17.99 30.77 4.38
CA PRO A 67 18.57 30.53 5.71
C PRO A 67 17.94 31.35 6.85
N ASN A 68 17.40 32.52 6.53
CA ASN A 68 16.80 33.44 7.51
C ASN A 68 15.27 33.28 7.64
N SER A 69 14.63 32.40 6.86
CA SER A 69 13.18 32.27 6.93
C SER A 69 12.76 31.42 8.14
N PRO A 70 11.60 31.74 8.76
CA PRO A 70 11.08 30.95 9.87
C PRO A 70 10.77 29.52 9.40
N ARG A 71 10.95 28.55 10.29
CA ARG A 71 10.61 27.16 9.98
C ARG A 71 9.12 27.05 9.66
N PRO A 72 8.73 26.46 8.52
CA PRO A 72 7.32 26.29 8.18
C PRO A 72 6.66 25.39 9.21
N LYS A 73 5.50 25.85 9.71
CA LYS A 73 4.65 25.09 10.63
C LYS A 73 3.45 24.61 9.84
N LYS A 74 3.29 23.30 9.77
CA LYS A 74 2.11 22.68 9.17
C LYS A 74 1.23 22.08 10.26
N ALA A 75 -0.02 22.53 10.32
CA ALA A 75 -1.02 21.91 11.19
C ALA A 75 -1.27 20.47 10.72
N ARG A 76 -1.43 19.53 11.66
CA ARG A 76 -1.74 18.15 11.34
C ARG A 76 -3.17 18.07 10.83
N MET A 77 -3.35 17.74 9.55
CA MET A 77 -4.66 17.47 8.98
C MET A 77 -5.03 16.00 9.20
N SER A 78 -6.28 15.73 9.59
CA SER A 78 -6.84 14.39 9.57
C SER A 78 -7.25 14.01 8.15
N LYS A 79 -7.33 12.70 7.88
CA LYS A 79 -7.97 12.19 6.66
C LYS A 79 -9.43 12.64 6.59
N SER A 80 -9.98 12.73 5.38
CA SER A 80 -11.41 12.98 5.21
C SER A 80 -12.23 11.95 6.01
N LYS A 81 -13.33 12.40 6.61
CA LYS A 81 -14.34 11.51 7.19
C LYS A 81 -15.14 10.80 6.08
N VAL A 82 -15.19 11.41 4.89
CA VAL A 82 -15.82 10.86 3.70
C VAL A 82 -14.83 9.87 3.07
N LYS A 83 -15.22 8.60 3.10
CA LYS A 83 -14.48 7.51 2.47
C LYS A 83 -15.45 6.50 1.87
N THR A 84 -15.07 5.89 0.76
CA THR A 84 -15.75 4.75 0.15
C THR A 84 -14.79 3.59 0.03
N MET A 85 -15.30 2.35 0.11
CA MET A 85 -14.49 1.17 -0.11
C MET A 85 -14.55 0.80 -1.58
N LEU A 86 -13.38 0.70 -2.22
CA LEU A 86 -13.21 0.19 -3.57
C LEU A 86 -12.79 -1.26 -3.50
N ILE A 87 -13.55 -2.15 -4.13
CA ILE A 87 -13.13 -3.52 -4.44
C ILE A 87 -12.66 -3.50 -5.89
N SER A 88 -11.43 -3.94 -6.15
CA SER A 88 -10.89 -3.99 -7.52
C SER A 88 -10.24 -5.33 -7.79
N PHE A 89 -10.57 -5.91 -8.94
CA PHE A 89 -9.91 -7.07 -9.52
C PHE A 89 -9.20 -6.66 -10.82
N PHE A 90 -7.99 -7.15 -11.03
CA PHE A 90 -7.18 -6.86 -12.20
C PHE A 90 -6.30 -8.06 -12.58
N ASP A 91 -5.95 -8.13 -13.85
CA ASP A 91 -5.01 -9.08 -14.44
C ASP A 91 -3.81 -8.33 -15.05
N SER A 92 -3.01 -9.00 -15.88
CA SER A 92 -1.90 -8.36 -16.58
C SER A 92 -2.32 -7.32 -17.64
N ASN A 93 -3.58 -7.32 -18.07
CA ASN A 93 -4.12 -6.44 -19.12
C ASN A 93 -4.82 -5.20 -18.55
N GLY A 94 -5.33 -5.29 -17.32
CA GLY A 94 -5.92 -4.15 -16.62
C GLY A 94 -7.01 -4.54 -15.64
N ILE A 95 -7.92 -3.60 -15.39
CA ILE A 95 -9.04 -3.80 -14.46
C ILE A 95 -10.05 -4.75 -15.09
N VAL A 96 -10.26 -5.89 -14.43
CA VAL A 96 -11.29 -6.88 -14.79
C VAL A 96 -12.63 -6.47 -14.22
N HIS A 97 -12.65 -6.02 -12.96
CA HIS A 97 -13.86 -5.59 -12.27
C HIS A 97 -13.54 -4.55 -11.20
N LYS A 98 -14.43 -3.59 -10.99
CA LYS A 98 -14.36 -2.66 -9.87
C LYS A 98 -15.75 -2.31 -9.36
N GLU A 99 -15.86 -2.19 -8.04
CA GLU A 99 -17.10 -1.85 -7.35
C GLU A 99 -16.81 -0.88 -6.19
N PHE A 100 -17.63 0.16 -6.10
CA PHE A 100 -17.66 1.04 -4.93
C PHE A 100 -18.79 0.60 -4.01
N LEU A 101 -18.46 0.27 -2.77
CA LEU A 101 -19.47 -0.03 -1.77
C LEU A 101 -20.16 1.27 -1.29
N PRO A 102 -21.48 1.22 -1.06
CA PRO A 102 -22.20 2.30 -0.41
C PRO A 102 -21.55 2.72 0.91
N ALA A 103 -21.64 4.02 1.22
CA ALA A 103 -21.12 4.55 2.47
C ALA A 103 -21.77 3.85 3.67
N GLY A 104 -20.94 3.38 4.61
CA GLY A 104 -21.41 2.68 5.82
C GLY A 104 -21.47 1.16 5.71
N GLN A 105 -21.25 0.57 4.53
CA GLN A 105 -21.08 -0.87 4.40
C GLN A 105 -19.62 -1.28 4.59
N THR A 106 -19.41 -2.36 5.33
CA THR A 106 -18.13 -3.07 5.45
C THR A 106 -18.39 -4.54 5.16
N VAL A 107 -17.53 -5.15 4.34
CA VAL A 107 -17.54 -6.61 4.09
C VAL A 107 -16.53 -7.27 5.01
#